data_AF-A0A368FHK8-F1
#
_entry.id   AF-A0A368FHK8-F1
#
_cell.length_a   1.000
_cell.length_b   1.000
_cell.length_c   1.000
_cell.angle_alpha   90.00
_cell.angle_beta   90.00
_cell.angle_gamma   90.00
#
_symmetry.space_group_name_H-M   'P 1'
#
loop_
_entity.id
_entity.type
_entity.pdbx_description
1 polymer ?
#
loop_
_entity_poly.entity_id
_entity_poly.type
_entity_poly.pdbx_seq_one_letter_code
_entity_poly.pdbx_strand_id
1 'polypeptide(L)'
;MDDTHKLGFLGATSYVIGNIIGSGIFITPASILRCTDSVGLSLVIWVACALIAILGALVYIELGTSIREAGCDFAYICYVKWEITTS
;
A
#
# COMPACT_ATOMS: atom_id res chain seq x y z
N MET A 1 -12.72 20.32 -26.48
CA MET A 1 -11.39 20.11 -25.90
C MET A 1 -11.41 18.77 -25.19
N ASP A 2 -10.43 17.94 -25.51
CA ASP A 2 -10.25 16.56 -25.06
C ASP A 2 -9.62 16.54 -23.66
N ASP A 3 -10.38 16.14 -22.63
CA ASP A 3 -9.83 15.78 -21.30
C ASP A 3 -9.86 14.26 -21.07
N THR A 4 -9.95 13.47 -22.15
CA THR A 4 -10.00 11.99 -22.15
C THR A 4 -8.74 11.34 -21.52
N HIS A 5 -7.66 12.10 -21.33
CA HIS A 5 -6.37 11.62 -20.82
C HIS A 5 -6.06 11.99 -19.35
N LYS A 6 -7.01 12.56 -18.60
CA LYS A 6 -6.82 12.86 -17.18
C LYS A 6 -7.66 11.93 -16.32
N LEU A 7 -7.00 11.05 -15.56
CA LEU A 7 -7.62 10.32 -14.46
C LEU A 7 -8.16 11.35 -13.47
N GLY A 8 -9.47 11.63 -13.53
CA GLY A 8 -10.15 12.44 -12.52
C GLY A 8 -10.01 11.80 -11.14
N PHE A 9 -10.28 12.56 -10.07
CA PHE A 9 -10.12 12.09 -8.69
C PHE A 9 -10.76 10.71 -8.46
N LEU A 10 -11.99 10.52 -8.93
CA LEU A 10 -12.70 9.23 -8.84
C LEU A 10 -12.01 8.11 -9.62
N GLY A 11 -11.47 8.40 -10.81
CA GLY A 11 -10.77 7.42 -11.64
C GLY A 11 -9.43 6.99 -11.03
N ALA A 12 -8.68 7.94 -10.46
CA ALA A 12 -7.44 7.67 -9.75
C ALA A 12 -7.70 6.82 -8.48
N THR A 13 -8.71 7.17 -7.68
CA THR A 13 -9.10 6.41 -6.50
C THR A 13 -9.58 5.00 -6.85
N SER A 14 -10.44 4.84 -7.84
CA SER A 14 -10.91 3.51 -8.26
C SER A 14 -9.76 2.63 -8.78
N TYR A 15 -8.79 3.23 -9.46
CA TYR A 15 -7.60 2.52 -9.93
C TYR A 15 -6.75 2.01 -8.77
N VAL A 16 -6.47 2.86 -7.77
CA VAL A 16 -5.72 2.46 -6.58
C VAL A 16 -6.45 1.36 -5.81
N ILE A 17 -7.77 1.50 -5.62
CA ILE A 17 -8.60 0.47 -4.96
C ILE A 17 -8.55 -0.86 -5.74
N GLY A 18 -8.63 -0.81 -7.07
CA GLY A 18 -8.54 -2.00 -7.92
C GLY A 18 -7.19 -2.71 -7.86
N ASN A 19 -6.10 -1.98 -7.59
CA ASN A 19 -4.78 -2.57 -7.38
C ASN A 19 -4.62 -3.15 -5.97
N ILE A 20 -5.28 -2.57 -4.95
CA ILE A 20 -5.24 -3.07 -3.57
C ILE A 20 -6.10 -4.33 -3.40
N ILE A 21 -7.28 -4.38 -4.04
CA ILE A 21 -8.17 -5.55 -3.99
C ILE A 21 -7.63 -6.65 -4.93
N GLY A 22 -6.70 -7.45 -4.42
CA GLY A 22 -6.16 -8.63 -5.10
C GLY A 22 -6.87 -9.95 -4.76
N SER A 23 -6.34 -11.07 -5.25
CA SER A 23 -6.85 -12.43 -4.98
C SER A 23 -6.76 -12.85 -3.50
N GLY A 24 -6.01 -12.11 -2.68
CA GLY A 24 -5.84 -12.36 -1.24
C GLY A 24 -7.16 -12.38 -0.47
N ILE A 25 -8.19 -11.62 -0.89
CA ILE A 25 -9.49 -11.59 -0.20
C ILE A 25 -10.22 -12.93 -0.20
N PHE A 26 -9.90 -13.84 -1.13
CA PHE A 26 -10.50 -15.18 -1.19
C PHE A 26 -9.79 -16.19 -0.28
N ILE A 27 -8.53 -15.93 0.06
CA ILE A 27 -7.67 -16.86 0.82
C ILE A 27 -7.61 -16.45 2.29
N THR A 28 -7.53 -15.15 2.56
CA THR A 28 -7.36 -14.58 3.89
C THR A 28 -8.49 -14.90 4.88
N PRO A 29 -9.80 -14.84 4.52
CA PRO A 29 -10.88 -15.12 5.48
C PRO A 29 -10.89 -16.57 5.95
N ALA A 30 -10.63 -17.53 5.05
CA ALA A 30 -10.58 -18.95 5.38
C ALA A 30 -9.40 -19.28 6.30
N SER A 31 -8.25 -18.65 6.08
CA SER A 31 -7.06 -18.83 6.93
C SER A 31 -7.26 -18.25 8.33
N ILE A 32 -7.82 -17.04 8.45
CA ILE A 32 -8.05 -16.41 9.76
C ILE A 32 -9.10 -17.20 10.56
N LEU A 33 -10.20 -17.61 9.92
CA LEU A 33 -11.25 -18.36 10.60
C LEU A 33 -10.74 -19.71 11.12
N ARG A 34 -9.87 -20.39 10.36
CA ARG A 34 -9.21 -21.64 10.78
C ARG A 34 -8.25 -21.46 11.96
N CYS A 35 -7.57 -20.32 12.05
CA CYS A 35 -6.63 -20.06 13.15
C CYS A 35 -7.33 -19.59 14.43
N THR A 36 -8.54 -19.07 14.32
CA THR A 36 -9.22 -18.36 15.42
C THR A 36 -10.45 -19.12 15.95
N ASP A 37 -11.02 -20.05 15.18
CA ASP A 37 -12.21 -20.85 15.51
C ASP A 37 -13.48 -20.03 15.87
N SER A 38 -13.38 -18.70 15.83
CA SER A 38 -14.42 -17.76 16.22
C SER A 38 -14.52 -16.59 15.23
N VAL A 39 -15.73 -16.34 14.75
CA VAL A 39 -16.02 -15.30 13.75
C VAL A 39 -15.74 -13.91 14.31
N GLY A 40 -16.05 -13.65 15.59
CA GLY A 40 -15.87 -12.33 16.21
C GLY A 40 -14.39 -11.91 16.29
N LEU A 41 -13.51 -12.85 16.62
CA LEU A 41 -12.09 -12.60 16.78
C LEU A 41 -11.38 -12.50 15.40
N SER A 42 -11.91 -13.18 14.37
CA SER A 42 -11.48 -12.99 12.98
C SER A 42 -11.75 -11.57 12.44
N LEU A 43 -12.89 -10.97 12.81
CA LEU A 43 -13.23 -9.58 12.45
C LEU A 43 -12.29 -8.57 13.12
N VAL A 44 -11.95 -8.79 14.40
CA VAL A 44 -11.01 -7.93 15.14
C VAL A 44 -9.61 -7.97 14.50
N ILE A 45 -9.13 -9.16 14.12
CA ILE A 45 -7.84 -9.29 13.42
C ILE A 45 -7.86 -8.52 12.10
N TRP A 46 -8.97 -8.58 11.36
CA TRP A 46 -9.07 -7.93 10.07
C TRP A 46 -9.01 -6.40 10.20
N VAL A 47 -9.72 -5.84 11.20
CA VAL A 47 -9.67 -4.41 11.53
C VAL A 47 -8.27 -4.00 12.01
N ALA A 48 -7.61 -4.82 12.82
CA ALA A 48 -6.24 -4.55 13.27
C ALA A 48 -5.25 -4.53 12.09
N CYS A 49 -5.34 -5.48 11.17
CA CYS A 49 -4.53 -5.50 9.95
C CYS A 49 -4.81 -4.28 9.06
N ALA A 50 -6.08 -3.88 8.91
CA ALA A 50 -6.45 -2.70 8.14
C ALA A 50 -5.85 -1.41 8.75
N LEU A 51 -5.89 -1.27 10.08
CA LEU A 51 -5.24 -0.16 10.79
C LEU A 51 -3.73 -0.11 10.53
N ILE A 52 -3.04 -1.24 10.65
CA ILE A 52 -1.60 -1.33 10.39
C ILE A 52 -1.28 -0.97 8.93
N ALA A 53 -2.08 -1.44 7.97
CA ALA A 53 -1.90 -1.11 6.56
C ALA A 53 -2.09 0.39 6.29
N ILE A 54 -3.07 1.04 6.92
CA ILE A 54 -3.29 2.49 6.79
C ILE A 54 -2.11 3.27 7.37
N LEU A 55 -1.59 2.87 8.53
CA LEU A 55 -0.41 3.50 9.14
C LEU A 55 0.82 3.36 8.23
N GLY A 56 1.05 2.18 7.67
CA GLY A 56 2.14 1.96 6.71
C GLY A 56 1.98 2.80 5.44
N ALA A 57 0.76 2.91 4.91
CA ALA A 57 0.46 3.78 3.77
C ALA A 57 0.71 5.26 4.10
N LEU A 58 0.39 5.71 5.31
CA LEU A 58 0.60 7.10 5.74
C LEU A 58 2.10 7.45 5.78
N VAL A 59 2.91 6.57 6.38
CA VAL A 59 4.38 6.71 6.42
C VAL A 59 4.95 6.73 5.00
N TYR A 60 4.43 5.87 4.12
CA TYR A 60 4.86 5.82 2.73
C TYR A 60 4.47 7.08 1.95
N ILE A 61 3.30 7.65 2.21
CA ILE A 61 2.87 8.94 1.65
C ILE A 61 3.79 10.06 2.14
N GLU A 62 4.08 10.13 3.44
CA GLU A 62 5.03 11.12 3.99
C GLU A 62 6.39 11.02 3.29
N LEU A 63 6.93 9.81 3.18
CA LEU A 63 8.21 9.57 2.53
C LEU A 63 8.19 9.93 1.04
N GLY A 64 7.13 9.55 0.32
CA GLY A 64 6.93 9.90 -1.09
C GLY A 64 6.73 11.39 -1.34
N THR A 65 6.28 12.16 -0.34
CA THR A 65 6.24 13.63 -0.42
C THR A 65 7.58 14.29 -0.07
N SER A 66 8.38 13.66 0.79
CA SER A 66 9.69 14.18 1.24
C SER A 66 10.80 13.94 0.22
N ILE A 67 10.80 12.78 -0.47
CA ILE A 67 11.78 12.42 -1.50
C ILE A 67 11.05 12.29 -2.84
N ARG A 68 11.16 13.32 -3.68
CA ARG A 68 10.55 13.37 -5.02
C ARG A 68 11.45 12.73 -6.08
N GLU A 69 12.00 11.55 -5.78
CA GLU A 69 12.75 10.71 -6.72
C GLU A 69 11.90 9.50 -7.11
N ALA A 70 11.71 9.28 -8.41
CA ALA A 70 10.89 8.21 -8.94
C ALA A 70 11.63 6.87 -8.79
N GLY A 71 11.53 6.23 -7.63
CA GLY A 71 12.23 4.97 -7.39
C GLY A 71 11.63 4.05 -6.33
N CYS A 72 10.60 4.44 -5.57
CA CYS A 72 10.11 3.62 -4.45
C CYS A 72 11.30 3.25 -3.53
N ASP A 73 11.48 1.98 -3.17
CA ASP A 73 12.63 1.49 -2.38
C ASP A 73 14.01 1.72 -3.06
N PHE A 74 14.03 1.83 -4.40
CA PHE A 74 15.27 1.99 -5.18
C PHE A 74 15.87 3.39 -5.04
N ALA A 75 15.07 4.43 -4.80
CA ALA A 75 15.57 5.79 -4.59
C ALA A 75 16.38 5.88 -3.29
N TYR A 76 15.94 5.19 -2.24
CA TYR A 76 16.62 5.18 -0.93
C TYR A 76 17.95 4.43 -0.98
N ILE A 77 17.97 3.27 -1.66
CA ILE A 77 19.17 2.46 -1.86
C ILE A 77 20.17 3.21 -2.77
N CYS A 78 19.69 3.90 -3.81
CA CYS A 78 20.56 4.66 -4.72
C CYS A 78 21.16 5.89 -4.04
N TYR A 79 20.41 6.61 -3.20
CA TYR A 79 20.95 7.72 -2.38
C TYR A 79 22.09 7.26 -1.47
N VAL A 80 21.91 6.16 -0.75
CA VAL A 80 22.96 5.55 0.09
C VAL A 80 24.14 5.05 -0.77
N LYS A 81 23.88 4.50 -1.96
CA LYS A 81 24.93 4.00 -2.87
C LYS A 81 25.79 5.12 -3.46
N TRP A 82 25.23 6.31 -3.63
CA TRP A 82 25.95 7.45 -4.22
C TRP A 82 27.01 8.02 -3.26
N GLU A 83 26.76 8.00 -1.95
CA GLU A 83 27.71 8.46 -0.92
C GLU A 83 28.96 7.57 -0.80
N ILE A 84 28.84 6.25 -1.03
CA ILE A 84 29.96 5.29 -0.90
C ILE A 84 30.87 5.20 -2.14
N THR A 85 30.53 5.85 -3.26
CA THR A 85 31.36 5.83 -4.48
C THR A 85 32.17 7.13 -4.66
N THR A 86 31.95 8.13 -3.80
CA THR A 86 32.71 9.39 -3.81
C THR A 86 33.80 9.45 -2.73
N SER A 87 34.21 8.31 -2.14
CA SER A 87 35.38 8.17 -1.26
C SER A 87 36.34 7.12 -1.78
#